data_AF-A0A5A7P0G1-F1
#
_entry.id   AF-A0A5A7P0G1-F1
#
_cell.length_a   1.000
_cell.length_b   1.000
_cell.length_c   1.000
_cell.angle_alpha   90.00
_cell.angle_beta   90.00
_cell.angle_gamma   90.00
#
_symmetry.space_group_name_H-M   'P 1'
#
loop_
_entity.id
_entity.type
_entity.pdbx_description
1 polymer ?
#
loop_
_entity_poly.entity_id
_entity_poly.type
_entity_poly.pdbx_seq_one_letter_code
_entity_poly.pdbx_strand_id
1 'polypeptide(L)'
;MAPAMAITGFAISSYSVPRRRTPPLTGLPNSKRLFLVNVKCELESSQRRSTCQTESETASYLPLSQGSSSTSAVDEGDLSISAYKWCAALGGIGFLETAAMAYLKLSGSDILRTMGGGNCSSILTSEFSSLFGVPLPLFGMAAYGIVSMLSLQLQLNHKKRAFDFEYIDSEMILIGTTTSMAFASAYFLYIMSTEFVGERCLYCLASAALSISLFFITLKSLGLGKIQKILGSQLCIASLAVIALTASYDSMQLVPSSLAATEMPFVEIKITQESNAMALSLAKHLHSIGAKLYGAFWCSHCVHQKQMFGLEASELLDYVECFPDGVGEGADMAKACYDINLKGLPSWEINGQVLIGEKQLPELARLSGIKLEDLNQ
;
A
#
# COMPACT_ATOMS: atom_id res chain seq x y z
N MET A 1 13.17 32.44 14.27
CA MET A 1 14.07 32.15 15.41
C MET A 1 13.56 30.92 16.15
N ALA A 2 14.22 29.78 15.94
CA ALA A 2 14.08 28.53 16.69
C ALA A 2 15.46 27.84 16.69
N PRO A 3 15.87 27.11 17.74
CA PRO A 3 17.28 26.85 18.02
C PRO A 3 17.83 25.64 17.27
N ALA A 4 19.09 25.76 16.86
CA ALA A 4 19.91 24.70 16.27
C ALA A 4 20.36 23.71 17.36
N MET A 5 20.18 22.42 17.10
CA MET A 5 20.69 21.33 17.96
C MET A 5 21.93 20.73 17.28
N ALA A 6 23.08 20.89 17.95
CA ALA A 6 24.39 20.48 17.49
C ALA A 6 24.57 18.95 17.53
N ILE A 7 25.12 18.38 16.45
CA ILE A 7 25.54 16.98 16.37
C ILE A 7 27.04 16.93 16.67
N THR A 8 27.41 16.39 17.83
CA THR A 8 28.80 16.06 18.19
C THR A 8 29.22 14.74 17.54
N GLY A 9 30.27 14.78 16.72
CA GLY A 9 30.86 13.62 16.06
C GLY A 9 31.63 12.71 17.02
N PHE A 10 31.50 11.40 16.83
CA PHE A 10 32.34 10.38 17.44
C PHE A 10 33.35 9.85 16.40
N ALA A 11 34.63 9.99 16.73
CA ALA A 11 35.75 9.44 15.99
C ALA A 11 35.92 7.94 16.27
N ILE A 12 36.08 7.14 15.21
CA ILE A 12 36.44 5.72 15.33
C ILE A 12 37.95 5.58 15.15
N SER A 13 38.60 5.11 16.21
CA SER A 13 40.03 4.83 16.27
C SER A 13 40.36 3.50 15.60
N SER A 14 41.24 3.55 14.61
CA SER A 14 41.77 2.39 13.88
C SER A 14 42.78 1.64 14.74
N TYR A 15 42.46 0.42 15.18
CA TYR A 15 43.45 -0.50 15.76
C TYR A 15 43.92 -1.53 14.75
N SER A 16 45.24 -1.57 14.61
CA SER A 16 46.05 -2.43 13.75
C SER A 16 46.26 -3.82 14.35
N VAL A 17 46.06 -4.86 13.54
CA VAL A 17 46.33 -6.26 13.89
C VAL A 17 47.77 -6.62 13.47
N PRO A 18 48.64 -7.13 14.37
CA PRO A 18 49.96 -7.57 13.99
C PRO A 18 49.97 -9.02 13.48
N ARG A 19 50.62 -9.19 12.32
CA ARG A 19 50.97 -10.44 11.66
C ARG A 19 52.06 -11.17 12.46
N ARG A 20 51.85 -12.43 12.88
CA ARG A 20 52.94 -13.28 13.41
C ARG A 20 53.12 -14.56 12.59
N ARG A 21 54.42 -14.83 12.35
CA ARG A 21 55.03 -15.86 11.52
C ARG A 21 54.93 -17.24 12.17
N THR A 22 54.75 -18.25 11.32
CA THR A 22 54.95 -19.69 11.59
C THR A 22 56.44 -20.04 11.75
N PRO A 23 56.76 -21.03 12.60
CA PRO A 23 57.89 -21.94 12.35
C PRO A 23 57.47 -23.44 12.40
N PRO A 24 58.34 -24.39 11.97
CA PRO A 24 57.93 -25.68 11.40
C PRO A 24 58.04 -26.92 12.33
N LEU A 25 57.52 -28.03 11.79
CA LEU A 25 57.47 -29.45 12.20
C LEU A 25 58.44 -29.97 13.28
N THR A 26 57.95 -30.88 14.15
CA THR A 26 58.24 -32.34 14.15
C THR A 26 57.66 -33.06 15.39
N GLY A 27 57.24 -34.34 15.25
CA GLY A 27 57.19 -35.33 16.34
C GLY A 27 55.83 -35.92 16.76
N LEU A 28 55.52 -37.14 16.30
CA LEU A 28 54.59 -38.12 16.92
C LEU A 28 55.18 -38.64 18.27
N PRO A 29 54.44 -39.32 19.19
CA PRO A 29 53.43 -40.37 18.89
C PRO A 29 52.20 -40.53 19.82
N ASN A 30 51.25 -41.34 19.31
CA ASN A 30 50.30 -42.27 19.97
C ASN A 30 49.39 -41.80 21.12
N SER A 31 48.06 -41.82 20.87
CA SER A 31 47.17 -42.80 21.53
C SER A 31 45.80 -42.88 20.82
N LYS A 32 45.28 -44.10 20.73
CA LYS A 32 44.09 -44.53 20.00
C LYS A 32 42.80 -44.26 20.80
N ARG A 33 41.72 -43.88 20.11
CA ARG A 33 40.37 -44.49 20.25
C ARG A 33 39.43 -43.99 19.15
N LEU A 34 39.18 -44.85 18.16
CA LEU A 34 38.02 -44.79 17.27
C LEU A 34 36.83 -45.45 17.98
N PHE A 35 35.66 -44.81 17.93
CA PHE A 35 34.37 -45.50 18.05
C PHE A 35 33.70 -45.44 16.67
N LEU A 36 33.64 -46.60 16.02
CA LEU A 36 32.82 -46.86 14.84
C LEU A 36 31.42 -47.27 15.31
N VAL A 37 30.40 -46.60 14.79
CA VAL A 37 28.99 -46.98 14.93
C VAL A 37 28.66 -47.94 13.79
N ASN A 38 28.26 -49.17 14.14
CA ASN A 38 27.76 -50.16 13.20
C ASN A 38 26.30 -49.87 12.86
N VAL A 39 26.00 -49.70 11.56
CA VAL A 39 24.64 -49.75 11.01
C VAL A 39 24.43 -51.14 10.42
N LYS A 40 23.42 -51.86 10.92
CA LYS A 40 22.99 -53.14 10.36
C LYS A 40 21.64 -52.94 9.69
N CYS A 41 21.63 -52.97 8.36
CA CYS A 41 20.41 -53.10 7.57
C CYS A 41 20.21 -54.59 7.26
N GLU A 42 19.06 -55.14 7.63
CA GLU A 42 18.62 -56.45 7.16
C GLU A 42 17.50 -56.27 6.14
N LEU A 43 17.67 -56.99 5.04
CA LEU A 43 16.77 -57.14 3.91
C LEU A 43 16.15 -58.52 4.08
N GLU A 44 14.83 -58.66 4.26
CA GLU A 44 14.20 -59.97 4.09
C GLU A 44 12.78 -59.88 3.52
N SER A 45 12.62 -60.60 2.41
CA SER A 45 11.40 -60.90 1.69
C SER A 45 10.73 -62.17 2.23
N SER A 46 9.40 -62.26 2.02
CA SER A 46 8.63 -63.51 1.84
C SER A 46 7.96 -64.15 3.07
N GLN A 47 6.64 -63.94 3.14
CA GLN A 47 5.60 -64.98 3.20
C GLN A 47 5.64 -66.00 4.36
N ARG A 48 4.84 -65.75 5.43
CA ARG A 48 4.08 -66.82 6.09
C ARG A 48 2.86 -66.31 6.88
N ARG A 49 1.73 -66.96 6.60
CA ARG A 49 0.42 -66.89 7.25
C ARG A 49 0.49 -67.62 8.60
N SER A 50 0.01 -67.01 9.69
CA SER A 50 -0.56 -67.71 10.85
C SER A 50 -1.27 -66.73 11.79
N THR A 51 -2.58 -66.90 11.86
CA THR A 51 -3.51 -66.48 12.93
C THR A 51 -3.08 -67.02 14.30
N CYS A 52 -3.23 -66.21 15.35
CA CYS A 52 -3.75 -66.64 16.66
C CYS A 52 -4.28 -65.44 17.44
N GLN A 53 -5.51 -65.57 17.93
CA GLN A 53 -6.20 -64.68 18.87
C GLN A 53 -5.67 -64.89 20.29
N THR A 54 -5.78 -63.88 21.16
CA THR A 54 -6.16 -64.06 22.58
C THR A 54 -6.89 -62.80 23.07
N GLU A 55 -7.96 -63.04 23.81
CA GLU A 55 -9.05 -62.14 24.25
C GLU A 55 -8.76 -61.29 25.50
N SER A 56 -9.65 -60.31 25.71
CA SER A 56 -10.15 -59.70 26.96
C SER A 56 -9.14 -58.94 27.86
N GLU A 57 -9.45 -57.78 28.46
CA GLU A 57 -10.65 -57.45 29.22
C GLU A 57 -11.08 -55.97 29.12
N THR A 58 -12.40 -55.81 29.20
CA THR A 58 -13.14 -54.55 29.42
C THR A 58 -13.13 -54.20 30.91
N ALA A 59 -12.84 -52.95 31.26
CA ALA A 59 -13.26 -52.40 32.55
C ALA A 59 -13.75 -50.96 32.36
N SER A 60 -15.06 -50.83 32.36
CA SER A 60 -15.82 -49.59 32.40
C SER A 60 -15.87 -49.06 33.83
N TYR A 61 -15.43 -47.83 34.08
CA TYR A 61 -15.83 -47.06 35.27
C TYR A 61 -15.91 -45.56 34.94
N LEU A 62 -17.12 -45.01 35.00
CA LEU A 62 -17.43 -43.62 35.37
C LEU A 62 -17.85 -43.67 36.85
N PRO A 63 -17.48 -42.68 37.70
CA PRO A 63 -18.44 -41.59 37.93
C PRO A 63 -17.85 -40.20 38.31
N LEU A 64 -18.70 -39.19 38.10
CA LEU A 64 -18.92 -37.92 38.82
C LEU A 64 -17.79 -36.87 39.00
N SER A 65 -18.04 -35.73 38.35
CA SER A 65 -17.98 -34.35 38.84
C SER A 65 -17.13 -34.01 40.07
N GLN A 66 -16.02 -33.30 39.84
CA GLN A 66 -15.57 -32.22 40.71
C GLN A 66 -15.12 -31.04 39.85
N GLY A 67 -15.65 -29.86 40.17
CA GLY A 67 -15.21 -28.61 39.58
C GLY A 67 -13.79 -28.30 40.01
N SER A 68 -12.94 -28.03 39.03
CA SER A 68 -11.66 -27.37 39.24
C SER A 68 -11.45 -26.41 38.08
N SER A 69 -11.36 -25.13 38.42
CA SER A 69 -10.84 -24.08 37.57
C SER A 69 -9.50 -24.52 36.97
N SER A 70 -9.50 -24.84 35.68
CA SER A 70 -8.29 -24.98 34.90
C SER A 70 -8.53 -24.21 33.62
N THR A 71 -7.90 -23.03 33.53
CA THR A 71 -7.58 -22.36 32.27
C THR A 71 -6.98 -23.39 31.33
N SER A 72 -7.81 -23.88 30.42
CA SER A 72 -7.45 -24.85 29.40
C SER A 72 -6.36 -24.25 28.53
N ALA A 73 -5.19 -24.88 28.54
CA ALA A 73 -4.19 -24.75 27.50
C ALA A 73 -4.89 -25.04 26.17
N VAL A 74 -5.22 -23.99 25.43
CA VAL A 74 -5.72 -24.09 24.08
C VAL A 74 -4.60 -24.69 23.25
N ASP A 75 -4.88 -25.81 22.58
CA ASP A 75 -3.94 -26.54 21.74
C ASP A 75 -3.36 -25.61 20.66
N GLU A 76 -2.04 -25.37 20.67
CA GLU A 76 -1.40 -24.42 19.74
C GLU A 76 -1.62 -24.78 18.26
N GLY A 77 -1.92 -26.05 17.97
CA GLY A 77 -2.28 -26.53 16.64
C GLY A 77 -3.63 -26.00 16.14
N ASP A 78 -4.65 -25.90 16.99
CA ASP A 78 -5.98 -25.45 16.58
C ASP A 78 -6.04 -23.93 16.34
N LEU A 79 -5.25 -23.17 17.13
CA LEU A 79 -5.15 -21.72 16.98
C LEU A 79 -4.48 -21.34 15.64
N SER A 80 -3.42 -22.05 15.24
CA SER A 80 -2.69 -21.79 13.99
C SER A 80 -3.51 -22.15 12.74
N ILE A 81 -4.22 -23.28 12.75
CA ILE A 81 -5.14 -23.67 11.66
C ILE A 81 -6.25 -22.62 11.47
N SER A 82 -6.84 -22.16 12.58
CA SER A 82 -7.85 -21.10 12.53
C SER A 82 -7.28 -19.80 11.97
N ALA A 83 -6.08 -19.39 12.41
CA ALA A 83 -5.41 -18.18 11.95
C ALA A 83 -5.16 -18.19 10.43
N TYR A 84 -4.62 -19.28 9.87
CA TYR A 84 -4.37 -19.37 8.43
C TYR A 84 -5.66 -19.30 7.60
N LYS A 85 -6.78 -19.84 8.11
CA LYS A 85 -8.10 -19.72 7.45
C LYS A 85 -8.55 -18.27 7.36
N TRP A 86 -8.39 -17.51 8.44
CA TRP A 86 -8.67 -16.07 8.44
C TRP A 86 -7.72 -15.31 7.53
N CYS A 87 -6.42 -15.63 7.53
CA CYS A 87 -5.45 -15.00 6.62
C CYS A 87 -5.80 -15.24 5.15
N ALA A 88 -6.22 -16.45 4.78
CA ALA A 88 -6.67 -16.74 3.42
C ALA A 88 -7.92 -15.93 3.04
N ALA A 89 -8.89 -15.84 3.95
CA ALA A 89 -10.12 -15.08 3.70
C ALA A 89 -9.86 -13.57 3.56
N LEU A 90 -9.12 -12.97 4.49
CA LEU A 90 -8.77 -11.55 4.46
C LEU A 90 -7.84 -11.22 3.29
N GLY A 91 -6.88 -12.10 2.99
CA GLY A 91 -6.03 -11.98 1.80
C GLY A 91 -6.83 -12.01 0.50
N GLY A 92 -7.82 -12.91 0.39
CA GLY A 92 -8.73 -12.95 -0.76
C GLY A 92 -9.58 -11.69 -0.91
N ILE A 93 -10.10 -11.13 0.20
CA ILE A 93 -10.85 -9.87 0.19
C ILE A 93 -9.95 -8.72 -0.27
N GLY A 94 -8.74 -8.60 0.28
CA GLY A 94 -7.77 -7.58 -0.12
C GLY A 94 -7.33 -7.71 -1.58
N PHE A 95 -7.20 -8.95 -2.09
CA PHE A 95 -6.93 -9.20 -3.50
C PHE A 95 -8.05 -8.67 -4.40
N LEU A 96 -9.31 -8.95 -4.06
CA LEU A 96 -10.48 -8.47 -4.82
C LEU A 96 -10.60 -6.94 -4.77
N GLU A 97 -10.41 -6.34 -3.59
CA GLU A 97 -10.42 -4.88 -3.42
C GLU A 97 -9.35 -4.21 -4.29
N THR A 98 -8.10 -4.68 -4.18
CA THR A 98 -6.97 -4.10 -4.92
C THR A 98 -7.03 -4.37 -6.42
N ALA A 99 -7.55 -5.54 -6.83
CA ALA A 99 -7.81 -5.84 -8.24
C ALA A 99 -8.89 -4.91 -8.82
N ALA A 100 -9.96 -4.63 -8.06
CA ALA A 100 -10.97 -3.66 -8.47
C ALA A 100 -10.36 -2.26 -8.64
N MET A 101 -9.54 -1.81 -7.68
CA MET A 101 -8.84 -0.52 -7.79
C MET A 101 -7.86 -0.46 -8.97
N ALA A 102 -7.12 -1.54 -9.22
CA ALA A 102 -6.21 -1.64 -10.36
C ALA A 102 -6.97 -1.56 -11.69
N TYR A 103 -8.09 -2.28 -11.80
CA TYR A 103 -8.95 -2.26 -12.97
C TYR A 103 -9.49 -0.85 -13.26
N LEU A 104 -9.93 -0.14 -12.23
CA LEU A 104 -10.44 1.23 -12.38
C LEU A 104 -9.37 2.20 -12.86
N LYS A 105 -8.16 2.12 -12.29
CA LYS A 105 -7.04 2.98 -12.69
C LYS A 105 -6.57 2.71 -14.13
N LEU A 106 -6.67 1.47 -14.60
CA LEU A 106 -6.32 1.09 -15.98
C LEU A 106 -7.43 1.38 -17.00
N SER A 107 -8.69 1.30 -16.58
CA SER A 107 -9.85 1.42 -17.48
C SER A 107 -10.37 2.86 -17.60
N GLY A 108 -9.83 3.81 -16.82
CA GLY A 108 -10.24 5.21 -16.84
C GLY A 108 -11.74 5.43 -16.59
N SER A 109 -12.41 4.47 -15.95
CA SER A 109 -13.88 4.38 -15.93
C SER A 109 -14.47 5.01 -14.67
N ASP A 110 -15.39 5.96 -14.87
CA ASP A 110 -16.15 6.69 -13.85
C ASP A 110 -17.15 5.85 -13.01
N ILE A 111 -17.13 4.51 -13.16
CA ILE A 111 -18.18 3.61 -12.66
C ILE A 111 -18.25 3.58 -11.11
N LEU A 112 -17.18 3.97 -10.41
CA LEU A 112 -17.15 3.99 -8.95
C LEU A 112 -17.67 5.30 -8.31
N ARG A 113 -17.89 6.36 -9.10
CA ARG A 113 -18.41 7.65 -8.59
C ARG A 113 -19.82 7.50 -7.99
N THR A 114 -20.53 6.42 -8.33
CA THR A 114 -21.92 6.13 -7.93
C THR A 114 -22.03 5.20 -6.71
N MET A 115 -20.96 4.48 -6.31
CA MET A 115 -20.95 3.62 -5.11
C MET A 115 -20.11 4.25 -3.98
N GLY A 116 -20.57 5.38 -3.44
CA GLY A 116 -20.16 5.85 -2.10
C GLY A 116 -18.72 6.32 -1.88
N GLY A 117 -17.89 6.45 -2.92
CA GLY A 117 -16.46 6.79 -2.81
C GLY A 117 -16.10 8.25 -3.09
N GLY A 118 -16.90 9.22 -2.64
CA GLY A 118 -16.82 10.63 -3.05
C GLY A 118 -15.50 11.38 -2.74
N ASN A 119 -14.58 10.82 -1.96
CA ASN A 119 -13.42 11.54 -1.40
C ASN A 119 -12.06 10.84 -1.65
N CYS A 120 -11.98 9.91 -2.61
CA CYS A 120 -10.73 9.16 -2.90
C CYS A 120 -9.99 9.64 -4.16
N SER A 121 -10.62 10.49 -4.98
CA SER A 121 -10.12 10.80 -6.32
C SER A 121 -8.76 11.49 -6.27
N SER A 122 -8.59 12.52 -5.43
CA SER A 122 -7.34 13.28 -5.29
C SER A 122 -6.16 12.37 -4.94
N ILE A 123 -6.38 11.42 -4.02
CA ILE A 123 -5.38 10.44 -3.60
C ILE A 123 -5.06 9.45 -4.74
N LEU A 124 -6.07 8.92 -5.43
CA LEU A 124 -5.92 7.94 -6.52
C LEU A 124 -5.30 8.53 -7.81
N THR A 125 -5.38 9.85 -7.99
CA THR A 125 -4.74 10.56 -9.11
C THR A 125 -3.41 11.21 -8.73
N SER A 126 -3.04 11.23 -7.45
CA SER A 126 -1.76 11.79 -6.98
C SER A 126 -0.56 10.93 -7.38
N GLU A 127 0.66 11.47 -7.26
CA GLU A 127 1.90 10.72 -7.53
C GLU A 127 2.08 9.52 -6.58
N PHE A 128 1.51 9.57 -5.37
CA PHE A 128 1.55 8.48 -4.40
C PHE A 128 0.79 7.23 -4.85
N SER A 129 -0.10 7.37 -5.82
CA SER A 129 -0.89 6.27 -6.37
C SER A 129 -0.12 5.36 -7.33
N SER A 130 1.14 5.68 -7.63
CA SER A 130 2.01 4.92 -8.52
C SER A 130 3.40 4.73 -7.89
N LEU A 131 3.99 3.56 -8.06
CA LEU A 131 5.36 3.23 -7.63
C LEU A 131 6.15 2.80 -8.87
N PHE A 132 7.25 3.50 -9.18
CA PHE A 132 8.03 3.27 -10.41
C PHE A 132 7.20 3.32 -11.71
N GLY A 133 6.19 4.20 -11.77
CA GLY A 133 5.27 4.31 -12.90
C GLY A 133 4.21 3.21 -12.99
N VAL A 134 4.24 2.23 -12.08
CA VAL A 134 3.25 1.15 -12.00
C VAL A 134 2.20 1.51 -10.94
N PRO A 135 0.89 1.37 -11.21
CA PRO A 135 -0.16 1.59 -10.22
C PRO A 135 0.06 0.84 -8.90
N LEU A 136 0.03 1.55 -7.78
CA LEU A 136 0.16 0.97 -6.44
C LEU A 136 -0.82 -0.19 -6.16
N PRO A 137 -2.09 -0.16 -6.63
CA PRO A 137 -3.02 -1.28 -6.46
C PRO A 137 -2.53 -2.62 -7.02
N LEU A 138 -1.65 -2.62 -8.04
CA LEU A 138 -1.07 -3.86 -8.57
C LEU A 138 -0.11 -4.51 -7.59
N PHE A 139 0.67 -3.72 -6.84
CA PHE A 139 1.53 -4.23 -5.77
C PHE A 139 0.69 -4.79 -4.62
N GLY A 140 -0.40 -4.11 -4.27
CA GLY A 140 -1.38 -4.61 -3.30
C GLY A 140 -1.99 -5.95 -3.74
N MET A 141 -2.42 -6.05 -4.99
CA MET A 141 -2.96 -7.28 -5.58
C MET A 141 -1.96 -8.43 -5.51
N ALA A 142 -0.70 -8.19 -5.86
CA ALA A 142 0.36 -9.19 -5.75
C ALA A 142 0.58 -9.63 -4.28
N ALA A 143 0.69 -8.68 -3.35
CA ALA A 143 0.96 -8.96 -1.94
C ALA A 143 -0.19 -9.74 -1.27
N TYR A 144 -1.45 -9.29 -1.45
CA TYR A 144 -2.63 -9.99 -0.94
C TYR A 144 -2.80 -11.37 -1.60
N GLY A 145 -2.49 -11.50 -2.89
CA GLY A 145 -2.49 -12.77 -3.61
C GLY A 145 -1.49 -13.77 -3.04
N ILE A 146 -0.25 -13.32 -2.76
CA ILE A 146 0.79 -14.13 -2.10
C ILE A 146 0.30 -14.58 -0.73
N VAL A 147 -0.21 -13.67 0.12
CA VAL A 147 -0.75 -14.02 1.44
C VAL A 147 -1.85 -15.07 1.35
N SER A 148 -2.80 -14.90 0.42
CA SER A 148 -3.89 -15.86 0.22
C SER A 148 -3.38 -17.23 -0.23
N MET A 149 -2.44 -17.27 -1.18
CA MET A 149 -1.87 -18.51 -1.70
C MET A 149 -1.08 -19.27 -0.65
N LEU A 150 -0.16 -18.59 0.07
CA LEU A 150 0.63 -19.23 1.12
C LEU A 150 -0.26 -19.71 2.28
N SER A 151 -1.27 -18.93 2.67
CA SER A 151 -2.21 -19.33 3.71
C SER A 151 -3.01 -20.58 3.32
N LEU A 152 -3.39 -20.73 2.05
CA LEU A 152 -4.05 -21.94 1.54
C LEU A 152 -3.08 -23.13 1.49
N GLN A 153 -1.84 -22.92 1.05
CA GLN A 153 -0.82 -23.96 1.02
C GLN A 153 -0.53 -24.51 2.43
N LEU A 154 -0.38 -23.64 3.43
CA LEU A 154 -0.16 -24.00 4.82
C LEU A 154 -1.34 -24.80 5.40
N GLN A 155 -2.58 -24.47 5.03
CA GLN A 155 -3.77 -25.23 5.44
C GLN A 155 -3.82 -26.64 4.84
N LEU A 156 -3.51 -26.77 3.54
CA LEU A 156 -3.61 -28.04 2.82
C LEU A 156 -2.46 -29.00 3.21
N ASN A 157 -1.25 -28.47 3.36
CA ASN A 157 -0.07 -29.25 3.70
C ASN A 157 -0.07 -29.73 5.16
N HIS A 158 -0.86 -29.13 6.04
CA HIS A 158 -1.07 -29.66 7.39
C HIS A 158 -1.61 -31.12 7.39
N LYS A 159 -2.30 -31.55 6.32
CA LYS A 159 -2.76 -32.95 6.15
C LYS A 159 -1.73 -33.90 5.51
N LYS A 160 -0.67 -33.40 4.87
CA LYS A 160 0.41 -34.21 4.27
C LYS A 160 1.71 -33.96 5.02
N ARG A 161 1.77 -34.45 6.26
CA ARG A 161 2.90 -34.29 7.19
C ARG A 161 4.07 -35.25 6.84
N ALA A 162 4.79 -34.97 5.75
CA ALA A 162 6.07 -35.60 5.45
C ALA A 162 6.83 -34.77 4.40
N PHE A 163 7.57 -33.74 4.82
CA PHE A 163 8.87 -33.28 4.29
C PHE A 163 9.20 -31.91 4.90
N ASP A 164 10.27 -31.86 5.70
CA ASP A 164 10.51 -30.93 6.81
C ASP A 164 11.37 -29.70 6.45
N PHE A 165 11.57 -29.42 5.16
CA PHE A 165 12.43 -28.31 4.69
C PHE A 165 11.70 -27.23 3.87
N GLU A 166 10.56 -27.51 3.24
CA GLU A 166 9.81 -26.54 2.42
C GLU A 166 8.80 -25.70 3.26
N TYR A 167 8.47 -26.17 4.46
CA TYR A 167 7.45 -25.56 5.34
C TYR A 167 7.96 -24.30 6.07
N ILE A 168 9.21 -24.30 6.54
CA ILE A 168 9.80 -23.18 7.30
C ILE A 168 9.92 -21.92 6.43
N ASP A 169 10.21 -22.08 5.13
CA ASP A 169 10.31 -20.95 4.19
C ASP A 169 8.95 -20.28 3.96
N SER A 170 7.87 -21.06 3.83
CA SER A 170 6.53 -20.52 3.59
C SER A 170 5.96 -19.71 4.77
N GLU A 171 6.16 -20.18 6.01
CA GLU A 171 5.72 -19.44 7.21
C GLU A 171 6.50 -18.13 7.35
N MET A 172 7.82 -18.15 7.10
CA MET A 172 8.68 -16.95 7.15
C MET A 172 8.33 -15.93 6.06
N ILE A 173 8.05 -16.39 4.83
CA ILE A 173 7.60 -15.52 3.74
C ILE A 173 6.25 -14.89 4.10
N LEU A 174 5.29 -15.66 4.63
CA LEU A 174 3.99 -15.14 5.03
C LEU A 174 4.11 -14.02 6.08
N ILE A 175 4.95 -14.22 7.10
CA ILE A 175 5.15 -13.21 8.16
C ILE A 175 5.90 -12.00 7.61
N GLY A 176 6.92 -12.21 6.78
CA GLY A 176 7.66 -11.13 6.12
C GLY A 176 6.76 -10.28 5.22
N THR A 177 5.91 -10.91 4.40
CA THR A 177 4.96 -10.21 3.53
C THR A 177 3.93 -9.44 4.34
N THR A 178 3.29 -10.05 5.35
CA THR A 178 2.28 -9.34 6.17
C THR A 178 2.87 -8.18 6.98
N THR A 179 4.10 -8.32 7.46
CA THR A 179 4.83 -7.22 8.12
C THR A 179 5.13 -6.09 7.15
N SER A 180 5.68 -6.41 5.97
CA SER A 180 5.93 -5.41 4.92
C SER A 180 4.65 -4.64 4.55
N MET A 181 3.53 -5.35 4.35
CA MET A 181 2.22 -4.75 4.03
C MET A 181 1.70 -3.84 5.14
N ALA A 182 1.83 -4.23 6.41
CA ALA A 182 1.38 -3.42 7.54
C ALA A 182 2.19 -2.12 7.69
N PHE A 183 3.52 -2.20 7.54
CA PHE A 183 4.37 -1.01 7.60
C PHE A 183 4.19 -0.09 6.38
N ALA A 184 4.04 -0.67 5.18
CA ALA A 184 3.67 0.09 3.99
C ALA A 184 2.33 0.81 4.16
N SER A 185 1.33 0.12 4.71
CA SER A 185 0.02 0.71 5.01
C SER A 185 0.10 1.83 6.04
N ALA A 186 0.90 1.66 7.10
CA ALA A 186 1.13 2.71 8.08
C ALA A 186 1.79 3.95 7.46
N TYR A 187 2.75 3.75 6.54
CA TYR A 187 3.38 4.84 5.79
C TYR A 187 2.38 5.57 4.88
N PHE A 188 1.49 4.86 4.20
CA PHE A 188 0.43 5.49 3.40
C PHE A 188 -0.60 6.24 4.25
N LEU A 189 -0.95 5.71 5.42
CA LEU A 189 -1.80 6.43 6.38
C LEU A 189 -1.12 7.70 6.88
N TYR A 190 0.20 7.66 7.10
CA TYR A 190 0.99 8.85 7.46
C TYR A 190 0.91 9.91 6.36
N ILE A 191 1.19 9.56 5.09
CA ILE A 191 1.08 10.48 3.95
C ILE A 191 -0.33 11.05 3.84
N MET A 192 -1.37 10.20 3.93
CA MET A 192 -2.76 10.65 3.86
C MET A 192 -3.09 11.65 4.98
N SER A 193 -2.52 11.48 6.16
CA SER A 193 -2.73 12.38 7.29
C SER A 193 -1.97 13.71 7.17
N THR A 194 -0.83 13.74 6.49
CA THR A 194 0.02 14.93 6.40
C THR A 194 -0.22 15.74 5.12
N GLU A 195 -0.35 15.07 3.97
CA GLU A 195 -0.48 15.73 2.66
C GLU A 195 -1.94 16.04 2.29
N PHE A 196 -2.90 15.22 2.72
CA PHE A 196 -4.31 15.31 2.30
C PHE A 196 -5.24 15.68 3.45
N VAL A 197 -4.94 16.80 4.12
CA VAL A 197 -5.69 17.25 5.30
C VAL A 197 -7.15 17.53 4.95
N GLY A 198 -8.07 16.73 5.51
CA GLY A 198 -9.52 16.90 5.37
C GLY A 198 -10.19 15.97 4.36
N GLU A 199 -9.43 15.24 3.55
CA GLU A 199 -9.95 14.20 2.66
C GLU A 199 -9.86 12.82 3.32
N ARG A 200 -10.87 11.97 3.14
CA ARG A 200 -10.89 10.60 3.69
C ARG A 200 -11.14 9.60 2.59
N CYS A 201 -10.13 8.80 2.25
CA CYS A 201 -10.33 7.70 1.31
C CYS A 201 -10.70 6.39 2.01
N LEU A 202 -11.96 5.96 1.85
CA LEU A 202 -12.48 4.73 2.46
C LEU A 202 -11.76 3.48 1.95
N TYR A 203 -11.36 3.42 0.68
CA TYR A 203 -10.61 2.27 0.13
C TYR A 203 -9.21 2.16 0.74
N CYS A 204 -8.48 3.27 0.87
CA CYS A 204 -7.16 3.27 1.52
C CYS A 204 -7.27 2.85 2.99
N LEU A 205 -8.30 3.32 3.70
CA LEU A 205 -8.57 2.93 5.08
C LEU A 205 -8.94 1.44 5.21
N ALA A 206 -9.76 0.92 4.30
CA ALA A 206 -10.15 -0.49 4.27
C ALA A 206 -8.93 -1.38 4.03
N SER A 207 -8.13 -1.09 3.00
CA SER A 207 -6.88 -1.81 2.73
C SER A 207 -5.88 -1.74 3.90
N ALA A 208 -5.73 -0.57 4.53
CA ALA A 208 -4.88 -0.45 5.71
C ALA A 208 -5.37 -1.31 6.89
N ALA A 209 -6.70 -1.33 7.13
CA ALA A 209 -7.30 -2.17 8.15
C ALA A 209 -7.09 -3.66 7.85
N LEU A 210 -7.22 -4.10 6.60
CA LEU A 210 -6.95 -5.47 6.17
C LEU A 210 -5.49 -5.87 6.40
N SER A 211 -4.53 -5.03 5.97
CA SER A 211 -3.09 -5.28 6.14
C SER A 211 -2.68 -5.36 7.61
N ILE A 212 -3.17 -4.44 8.44
CA ILE A 212 -2.89 -4.43 9.88
C ILE A 212 -3.52 -5.66 10.56
N SER A 213 -4.75 -6.02 10.17
CA SER A 213 -5.43 -7.22 10.71
C SER A 213 -4.67 -8.50 10.39
N LEU A 214 -4.20 -8.65 9.14
CA LEU A 214 -3.38 -9.78 8.72
C LEU A 214 -2.10 -9.89 9.56
N PHE A 215 -1.41 -8.78 9.79
CA PHE A 215 -0.22 -8.74 10.63
C PHE A 215 -0.48 -9.18 12.08
N PHE A 216 -1.57 -8.73 12.69
CA PHE A 216 -1.91 -9.17 14.05
C PHE A 216 -2.30 -10.65 14.13
N ILE A 217 -3.00 -11.17 13.12
CA ILE A 217 -3.37 -12.59 13.07
C ILE A 217 -2.11 -13.46 12.91
N THR A 218 -1.20 -13.09 12.01
CA THR A 218 0.08 -13.82 11.83
C THR A 218 0.99 -13.69 13.05
N LEU A 219 1.02 -12.54 13.71
CA LEU A 219 1.78 -12.37 14.95
C LEU A 219 1.24 -13.27 16.07
N LYS A 220 -0.09 -13.38 16.20
CA LYS A 220 -0.73 -14.24 17.19
C LYS A 220 -0.51 -15.73 16.91
N SER A 221 -0.40 -16.14 15.64
CA SER A 221 -0.20 -17.56 15.30
C SER A 221 1.22 -18.08 15.58
N LEU A 222 2.20 -17.19 15.81
CA LEU A 222 3.61 -17.55 16.03
C LEU A 222 3.96 -17.96 17.46
N GLY A 223 3.19 -17.49 18.45
CA GLY A 223 3.53 -17.65 19.86
C GLY A 223 4.69 -16.75 20.33
N LEU A 224 4.62 -16.29 21.58
CA LEU A 224 5.55 -15.28 22.15
C LEU A 224 7.04 -15.69 22.09
N GLY A 225 7.35 -16.99 22.19
CA GLY A 225 8.72 -17.48 22.15
C GLY A 225 9.40 -17.35 20.77
N LYS A 226 8.66 -17.55 19.68
CA LYS A 226 9.21 -17.37 18.31
C LYS A 226 9.32 -15.89 17.95
N ILE A 227 8.40 -15.05 18.42
CA ILE A 227 8.40 -13.60 18.15
C ILE A 227 9.73 -12.96 18.55
N GLN A 228 10.25 -13.26 19.74
CA GLN A 228 11.53 -12.68 20.20
C GLN A 228 12.71 -13.02 19.28
N LYS A 229 12.71 -14.22 18.69
CA LYS A 229 13.78 -14.67 17.79
C LYS A 229 13.67 -14.06 16.39
N ILE A 230 12.44 -13.75 15.96
CA ILE A 230 12.13 -13.26 14.60
C ILE A 230 12.02 -11.72 14.58
N LEU A 231 11.97 -11.06 15.73
CA LEU A 231 11.81 -9.61 15.85
C LEU A 231 12.89 -8.83 15.08
N GLY A 232 14.15 -9.27 15.14
CA GLY A 232 15.25 -8.66 14.41
C GLY A 232 15.05 -8.69 12.90
N SER A 233 14.62 -9.83 12.34
CA SER A 233 14.37 -9.93 10.90
C SER A 233 13.14 -9.14 10.46
N GLN A 234 12.09 -9.06 11.30
CA GLN A 234 10.91 -8.25 11.00
C GLN A 234 11.21 -6.76 11.00
N LEU A 235 12.04 -6.29 11.94
CA LEU A 235 12.51 -4.89 11.95
C LEU A 235 13.30 -4.57 10.68
N CYS A 236 14.16 -5.49 10.22
CA CYS A 236 14.87 -5.31 8.95
C CYS A 236 13.90 -5.23 7.75
N ILE A 237 12.92 -6.13 7.65
CA ILE A 237 11.93 -6.13 6.57
C ILE A 237 11.09 -4.85 6.59
N ALA A 238 10.62 -4.43 7.76
CA ALA A 238 9.89 -3.18 7.95
C ALA A 238 10.72 -1.97 7.52
N SER A 239 11.98 -1.90 7.95
CA SER A 239 12.90 -0.82 7.59
C SER A 239 13.15 -0.79 6.08
N LEU A 240 13.38 -1.95 5.46
CA LEU A 240 13.57 -2.06 4.01
C LEU A 240 12.31 -1.64 3.24
N ALA A 241 11.12 -2.01 3.69
CA ALA A 241 9.86 -1.60 3.07
C ALA A 241 9.70 -0.08 3.11
N VAL A 242 9.94 0.55 4.26
CA VAL A 242 9.87 2.01 4.40
C VAL A 242 10.95 2.70 3.58
N ILE A 243 12.21 2.23 3.62
CA ILE A 243 13.29 2.79 2.81
C ILE A 243 12.98 2.67 1.32
N ALA A 244 12.46 1.53 0.87
CA ALA A 244 12.09 1.34 -0.52
C ALA A 244 10.96 2.28 -0.95
N LEU A 245 9.93 2.46 -0.12
CA LEU A 245 8.84 3.40 -0.38
C LEU A 245 9.35 4.84 -0.42
N THR A 246 10.09 5.27 0.61
CA THR A 246 10.69 6.61 0.65
C THR A 246 11.59 6.84 -0.55
N ALA A 247 12.50 5.91 -0.87
CA ALA A 247 13.36 6.03 -2.04
C ALA A 247 12.57 6.07 -3.36
N SER A 248 11.45 5.36 -3.46
CA SER A 248 10.60 5.38 -4.66
C SER A 248 9.95 6.74 -4.87
N TYR A 249 9.49 7.38 -3.78
CA TYR A 249 8.88 8.71 -3.83
C TYR A 249 9.92 9.83 -3.89
N ASP A 250 11.11 9.62 -3.33
CA ASP A 250 12.25 10.55 -3.39
C ASP A 250 13.01 10.46 -4.73
N SER A 251 12.95 9.32 -5.43
CA SER A 251 13.46 9.19 -6.80
C SER A 251 12.64 9.99 -7.82
N MET A 252 11.44 10.45 -7.46
CA MET A 252 10.69 11.47 -8.22
C MET A 252 11.23 12.89 -7.91
N GLN A 253 11.99 13.05 -6.81
CA GLN A 253 12.65 14.28 -6.36
C GLN A 253 14.15 14.32 -6.71
N LEU A 254 14.57 13.88 -7.91
CA LEU A 254 15.92 14.21 -8.41
C LEU A 254 16.14 15.73 -8.65
N VAL A 255 15.22 16.58 -8.19
CA VAL A 255 15.44 18.01 -7.96
C VAL A 255 15.93 18.17 -6.51
N PRO A 256 17.12 18.76 -6.26
CA PRO A 256 17.70 18.85 -4.93
C PRO A 256 16.73 19.46 -3.90
N SER A 257 16.60 18.81 -2.74
CA SER A 257 15.75 19.24 -1.60
C SER A 257 16.09 20.62 -1.03
N SER A 258 17.10 21.32 -1.54
CA SER A 258 17.39 22.72 -1.21
C SER A 258 16.49 23.73 -1.96
N LEU A 259 15.64 23.28 -2.88
CA LEU A 259 14.60 24.11 -3.53
C LEU A 259 13.17 23.61 -3.25
N ALA A 260 13.01 22.42 -2.66
CA ALA A 260 11.71 21.76 -2.46
C ALA A 260 11.04 22.08 -1.11
N ALA A 261 11.41 23.19 -0.50
CA ALA A 261 10.57 23.83 0.50
C ALA A 261 10.51 25.31 0.15
N THR A 262 9.37 25.72 -0.40
CA THR A 262 8.79 27.07 -0.35
C THR A 262 8.66 27.81 -1.68
N GLU A 263 9.08 27.33 -2.87
CA GLU A 263 8.80 28.06 -4.13
C GLU A 263 8.50 27.13 -5.33
N MET A 264 7.25 27.09 -5.80
CA MET A 264 6.85 26.49 -7.10
C MET A 264 6.63 27.62 -8.12
N PRO A 265 7.49 27.77 -9.15
CA PRO A 265 7.30 28.79 -10.17
C PRO A 265 6.09 28.47 -11.05
N PHE A 266 5.46 29.52 -11.61
CA PHE A 266 4.37 29.37 -12.58
C PHE A 266 4.84 28.59 -13.81
N VAL A 267 4.07 27.57 -14.19
CA VAL A 267 4.26 26.80 -15.41
C VAL A 267 2.96 26.81 -16.20
N GLU A 268 3.05 27.15 -17.48
CA GLU A 268 1.88 27.11 -18.36
C GLU A 268 1.45 25.66 -18.63
N ILE A 269 0.18 25.36 -18.36
CA ILE A 269 -0.40 24.04 -18.59
C ILE A 269 -0.65 23.84 -20.09
N LYS A 270 -0.04 22.81 -20.66
CA LYS A 270 -0.35 22.38 -22.03
C LYS A 270 -1.54 21.43 -22.07
N ILE A 271 -2.62 21.83 -22.74
CA ILE A 271 -3.77 20.96 -23.02
C ILE A 271 -3.45 20.09 -24.25
N THR A 272 -3.77 18.80 -24.16
CA THR A 272 -3.37 17.81 -25.17
C THR A 272 -4.56 17.23 -25.93
N GLN A 273 -5.77 17.29 -25.35
CA GLN A 273 -6.96 16.81 -26.03
C GLN A 273 -7.47 17.77 -27.09
N GLU A 274 -7.91 17.22 -28.21
CA GLU A 274 -8.59 17.98 -29.26
C GLU A 274 -10.00 18.39 -28.79
N SER A 275 -10.44 19.57 -29.22
CA SER A 275 -11.78 20.05 -28.92
C SER A 275 -12.80 19.42 -29.87
N ASN A 276 -13.99 19.12 -29.37
CA ASN A 276 -15.12 18.74 -30.22
C ASN A 276 -16.08 19.93 -30.40
N ALA A 277 -17.01 19.82 -31.35
CA ALA A 277 -17.98 20.89 -31.66
C ALA A 277 -18.79 21.34 -30.43
N MET A 278 -19.24 20.40 -29.60
CA MET A 278 -19.97 20.69 -28.36
C MET A 278 -19.14 21.51 -27.37
N ALA A 279 -17.88 21.15 -27.16
CA ALA A 279 -16.99 21.87 -26.28
C ALA A 279 -16.71 23.29 -26.79
N LEU A 280 -16.49 23.46 -28.11
CA LEU A 280 -16.31 24.76 -28.75
C LEU A 280 -17.54 25.65 -28.59
N SER A 281 -18.73 25.14 -28.92
CA SER A 281 -19.98 25.91 -28.83
C SER A 281 -20.32 26.26 -27.39
N LEU A 282 -20.08 25.34 -26.44
CA LEU A 282 -20.25 25.61 -25.01
C LEU A 282 -19.25 26.66 -24.50
N ALA A 283 -17.97 26.57 -24.86
CA ALA A 283 -16.96 27.53 -24.43
C ALA A 283 -17.26 28.94 -24.94
N LYS A 284 -17.68 29.08 -26.21
CA LYS A 284 -18.14 30.35 -26.77
C LYS A 284 -19.34 30.92 -26.00
N HIS A 285 -20.30 30.08 -25.66
CA HIS A 285 -21.46 30.51 -24.87
C HIS A 285 -21.05 30.97 -23.47
N LEU A 286 -20.23 30.19 -22.77
CA LEU A 286 -19.71 30.54 -21.44
C LEU A 286 -18.97 31.88 -21.46
N HIS A 287 -18.12 32.11 -22.45
CA HIS A 287 -17.46 33.40 -22.67
C HIS A 287 -18.47 34.53 -22.92
N SER A 288 -19.49 34.29 -23.77
CA SER A 288 -20.49 35.32 -24.11
C SER A 288 -21.33 35.78 -22.92
N ILE A 289 -21.52 34.92 -21.91
CA ILE A 289 -22.24 35.26 -20.67
C ILE A 289 -21.31 35.73 -19.55
N GLY A 290 -20.00 35.83 -19.82
CA GLY A 290 -18.98 36.22 -18.85
C GLY A 290 -18.75 35.20 -17.73
N ALA A 291 -18.97 33.91 -18.01
CA ALA A 291 -18.72 32.85 -17.05
C ALA A 291 -17.21 32.65 -16.88
N LYS A 292 -16.75 32.66 -15.62
CA LYS A 292 -15.31 32.54 -15.31
C LYS A 292 -14.97 31.20 -14.70
N LEU A 293 -13.80 30.69 -15.08
CA LEU A 293 -13.18 29.52 -14.47
C LEU A 293 -11.97 29.96 -13.65
N TYR A 294 -12.10 29.86 -12.32
CA TYR A 294 -11.00 30.10 -11.39
C TYR A 294 -10.23 28.81 -11.15
N GLY A 295 -8.91 28.87 -11.32
CA GLY A 295 -8.04 27.70 -11.15
C GLY A 295 -6.62 28.07 -10.74
N ALA A 296 -5.77 27.05 -10.67
CA ALA A 296 -4.35 27.22 -10.46
C ALA A 296 -3.55 26.32 -11.40
N PHE A 297 -2.32 26.72 -11.77
CA PHE A 297 -1.50 25.94 -12.70
C PHE A 297 -1.12 24.54 -12.18
N TRP A 298 -1.00 24.37 -10.86
CA TRP A 298 -0.68 23.09 -10.22
C TRP A 298 -1.94 22.28 -9.84
N CYS A 299 -3.13 22.81 -10.08
CA CYS A 299 -4.39 22.17 -9.71
C CYS A 299 -4.76 21.12 -10.75
N SER A 300 -4.58 19.83 -10.41
CA SER A 300 -4.92 18.69 -11.28
C SER A 300 -6.36 18.73 -11.77
N HIS A 301 -7.29 19.12 -10.89
CA HIS A 301 -8.70 19.26 -11.24
C HIS A 301 -8.99 20.40 -12.23
N CYS A 302 -8.18 21.46 -12.17
CA CYS A 302 -8.27 22.60 -13.08
C CYS A 302 -7.74 22.22 -14.47
N VAL A 303 -6.65 21.44 -14.52
CA VAL A 303 -6.12 20.83 -15.76
C VAL A 303 -7.16 19.89 -16.36
N HIS A 304 -7.77 19.02 -15.55
CA HIS A 304 -8.78 18.08 -16.03
C HIS A 304 -10.03 18.78 -16.57
N GLN A 305 -10.51 19.83 -15.90
CA GLN A 305 -11.58 20.67 -16.40
C GLN A 305 -11.29 21.25 -17.79
N LYS A 306 -10.07 21.76 -18.02
CA LYS A 306 -9.65 22.28 -19.34
C LYS A 306 -9.49 21.16 -20.37
N GLN A 307 -8.98 19.98 -20.00
CA GLN A 307 -8.87 18.82 -20.89
C GLN A 307 -10.24 18.31 -21.37
N MET A 308 -11.30 18.42 -20.56
CA MET A 308 -12.67 18.09 -21.00
C MET A 308 -13.17 19.01 -22.12
N PHE A 309 -12.74 20.27 -22.15
CA PHE A 309 -13.02 21.18 -23.26
C PHE A 309 -12.11 20.89 -24.47
N GLY A 310 -10.86 20.51 -24.21
CA GLY A 310 -9.83 20.35 -25.24
C GLY A 310 -9.14 21.68 -25.56
N LEU A 311 -8.09 21.63 -26.38
CA LEU A 311 -7.15 22.71 -26.61
C LEU A 311 -7.85 24.01 -27.05
N GLU A 312 -8.47 23.99 -28.22
CA GLU A 312 -9.12 25.16 -28.82
C GLU A 312 -10.26 25.73 -27.97
N ALA A 313 -11.14 24.89 -27.42
CA ALA A 313 -12.26 25.35 -26.60
C ALA A 313 -11.79 25.87 -25.23
N SER A 314 -10.73 25.30 -24.66
CA SER A 314 -10.20 25.77 -23.37
C SER A 314 -9.57 27.16 -23.45
N GLU A 315 -9.05 27.55 -24.62
CA GLU A 315 -8.51 28.89 -24.88
C GLU A 315 -9.61 29.96 -24.97
N LEU A 316 -10.86 29.55 -25.24
CA LEU A 316 -12.01 30.46 -25.30
C LEU A 316 -12.62 30.74 -23.92
N LEU A 317 -12.24 30.00 -22.89
CA LEU A 317 -12.77 30.18 -21.54
C LEU A 317 -12.16 31.41 -20.86
N ASP A 318 -12.97 32.15 -20.11
CA ASP A 318 -12.49 33.22 -19.23
C ASP A 318 -11.83 32.60 -17.98
N TYR A 319 -10.61 32.11 -18.15
CA TYR A 319 -9.82 31.51 -17.08
C TYR A 319 -9.10 32.57 -16.24
N VAL A 320 -9.24 32.48 -14.92
CA VAL A 320 -8.51 33.30 -13.95
C VAL A 320 -7.51 32.43 -13.22
N GLU A 321 -6.22 32.69 -13.47
CA GLU A 321 -5.12 32.09 -12.71
C GLU A 321 -5.06 32.73 -11.32
N CYS A 322 -5.32 31.93 -10.30
CA CYS A 322 -5.33 32.42 -8.92
C CYS A 322 -3.94 32.62 -8.34
N PHE A 323 -2.90 32.11 -8.98
CA PHE A 323 -1.54 32.22 -8.47
C PHE A 323 -0.52 32.40 -9.61
N PRO A 324 -0.57 33.57 -10.27
CA PRO A 324 0.28 33.87 -11.41
C PRO A 324 1.77 33.97 -11.05
N ASP A 325 2.08 34.26 -9.79
CA ASP A 325 3.46 34.42 -9.29
C ASP A 325 4.05 33.12 -8.71
N GLY A 326 3.35 31.99 -8.81
CA GLY A 326 3.78 30.73 -8.20
C GLY A 326 3.14 30.44 -6.84
N VAL A 327 3.67 29.42 -6.16
CA VAL A 327 3.37 29.12 -4.74
C VAL A 327 4.63 29.34 -3.94
N GLY A 328 4.61 30.21 -2.93
CA GLY A 328 5.76 30.35 -2.06
C GLY A 328 5.75 31.50 -1.08
N GLU A 329 6.90 31.75 -0.45
CA GLU A 329 7.07 32.84 0.51
C GLU A 329 6.93 34.18 -0.23
N GLY A 330 5.84 34.89 0.02
CA GLY A 330 5.51 36.16 -0.64
C GLY A 330 4.68 36.04 -1.91
N ALA A 331 4.30 34.84 -2.34
CA ALA A 331 3.32 34.65 -3.41
C ALA A 331 1.90 34.68 -2.83
N ASP A 332 1.16 35.75 -3.13
CA ASP A 332 -0.22 35.90 -2.72
C ASP A 332 -1.18 35.40 -3.81
N MET A 333 -2.34 34.94 -3.38
CA MET A 333 -3.44 34.66 -4.30
C MET A 333 -3.83 35.96 -5.03
N ALA A 334 -4.03 35.86 -6.35
CA ALA A 334 -4.47 36.96 -7.17
C ALA A 334 -5.74 37.59 -6.58
N LYS A 335 -5.77 38.92 -6.52
CA LYS A 335 -6.88 39.69 -5.93
C LYS A 335 -8.24 39.29 -6.51
N ALA A 336 -8.31 38.98 -7.81
CA ALA A 336 -9.52 38.53 -8.48
C ALA A 336 -10.12 37.22 -7.91
N CYS A 337 -9.29 36.37 -7.30
CA CYS A 337 -9.72 35.13 -6.63
C CYS A 337 -10.01 35.36 -5.14
N TYR A 338 -9.20 36.19 -4.48
CA TYR A 338 -9.41 36.54 -3.07
C TYR A 338 -10.72 37.29 -2.84
N ASP A 339 -11.03 38.28 -3.69
CA ASP A 339 -12.21 39.15 -3.55
C ASP A 339 -13.55 38.39 -3.63
N ILE A 340 -13.58 37.23 -4.27
CA ILE A 340 -14.77 36.38 -4.40
C ILE A 340 -14.83 35.25 -3.35
N ASN A 341 -13.88 35.22 -2.41
CA ASN A 341 -13.82 34.28 -1.29
C ASN A 341 -13.97 32.80 -1.73
N LEU A 342 -13.12 32.37 -2.66
CA LEU A 342 -13.10 31.00 -3.16
C LEU A 342 -12.91 30.00 -2.02
N LYS A 343 -13.74 28.94 -2.00
CA LYS A 343 -13.62 27.84 -1.03
C LYS A 343 -12.83 26.64 -1.55
N GLY A 344 -12.50 26.63 -2.83
CA GLY A 344 -11.76 25.55 -3.48
C GLY A 344 -11.60 25.80 -4.97
N LEU A 345 -10.70 25.03 -5.60
CA LEU A 345 -10.41 25.08 -7.03
C LEU A 345 -10.68 23.70 -7.68
N PRO A 346 -11.07 23.66 -8.97
CA PRO A 346 -11.53 24.82 -9.73
C PRO A 346 -12.84 25.35 -9.16
N SER A 347 -13.18 26.60 -9.47
CA SER A 347 -14.49 27.18 -9.17
C SER A 347 -15.02 27.91 -10.39
N TRP A 348 -16.30 27.74 -10.68
CA TRP A 348 -16.99 28.41 -11.77
C TRP A 348 -17.83 29.56 -11.23
N GLU A 349 -17.68 30.76 -11.78
CA GLU A 349 -18.62 31.85 -11.58
C GLU A 349 -19.54 31.92 -12.81
N ILE A 350 -20.81 31.54 -12.65
CA ILE A 350 -21.80 31.54 -13.72
C ILE A 350 -23.05 32.25 -13.21
N ASN A 351 -23.52 33.27 -13.95
CA ASN A 351 -24.71 34.06 -13.57
C ASN A 351 -24.63 34.62 -12.12
N GLY A 352 -23.43 35.03 -11.68
CA GLY A 352 -23.18 35.57 -10.35
C GLY A 352 -23.14 34.54 -9.20
N GLN A 353 -23.20 33.24 -9.51
CA GLN A 353 -23.07 32.16 -8.52
C GLN A 353 -21.71 31.48 -8.65
N VAL A 354 -21.02 31.31 -7.52
CA VAL A 354 -19.75 30.59 -7.43
C VAL A 354 -20.02 29.11 -7.11
N LEU A 355 -19.64 28.24 -8.03
CA LEU A 355 -19.87 26.80 -8.00
C LEU A 355 -18.52 26.08 -7.89
N ILE A 356 -18.30 25.43 -6.74
CA ILE A 356 -17.02 24.80 -6.41
C ILE A 356 -16.87 23.45 -7.12
N GLY A 357 -15.65 23.14 -7.55
CA GLY A 357 -15.23 21.87 -8.12
C GLY A 357 -15.53 21.75 -9.60
N GLU A 358 -14.96 20.72 -10.22
CA GLU A 358 -15.17 20.41 -11.62
C GLU A 358 -16.65 20.21 -11.97
N LYS A 359 -17.00 20.51 -13.22
CA LYS A 359 -18.32 20.39 -13.80
C LYS A 359 -18.21 19.73 -15.17
N GLN A 360 -19.07 18.74 -15.40
CA GLN A 360 -19.19 18.08 -16.69
C GLN A 360 -19.76 19.07 -17.74
N LEU A 361 -19.41 18.92 -19.02
CA LEU A 361 -19.89 19.83 -20.07
C LEU A 361 -21.44 19.95 -20.12
N PRO A 362 -22.23 18.86 -20.01
CA PRO A 362 -23.69 18.98 -19.99
C PRO A 362 -24.22 19.72 -18.75
N GLU A 363 -23.52 19.61 -17.62
CA GLU A 363 -23.89 20.33 -16.40
C GLU A 363 -23.58 21.83 -16.54
N LEU A 364 -22.43 22.18 -17.13
CA LEU A 364 -22.12 23.57 -17.47
C LEU A 364 -23.12 24.16 -18.48
N ALA A 365 -23.56 23.38 -19.45
CA ALA A 365 -24.62 23.79 -20.38
C ALA A 365 -25.93 24.12 -19.63
N ARG A 366 -26.35 23.23 -18.72
CA ARG A 366 -27.54 23.44 -17.88
C ARG A 366 -27.43 24.67 -16.99
N LEU A 367 -26.27 24.88 -16.37
CA LEU A 367 -26.00 26.00 -15.46
C LEU A 367 -25.90 27.34 -16.18
N SER A 368 -25.37 27.34 -17.42
CA SER A 368 -25.24 28.52 -18.27
C SER A 368 -26.50 28.84 -19.08
N GLY A 369 -27.49 27.94 -19.08
CA GLY A 369 -28.78 28.14 -19.74
C GLY A 369 -28.79 27.92 -21.25
N ILE A 370 -27.71 27.40 -21.85
CA ILE A 370 -27.69 27.00 -23.26
C ILE A 370 -28.43 25.67 -23.45
N LYS A 371 -29.23 25.55 -24.51
CA LYS A 371 -29.92 24.29 -24.83
C LYS A 371 -28.94 23.32 -25.49
N LEU A 372 -29.05 22.04 -25.15
CA LEU A 372 -28.17 20.99 -25.73
C LEU A 372 -28.25 20.91 -27.26
N GLU A 373 -29.38 21.29 -27.84
CA GLU A 373 -29.60 21.33 -29.29
C GLU A 373 -28.70 22.36 -30.00
N ASP A 374 -28.37 23.45 -29.29
CA ASP A 374 -27.53 24.56 -29.80
C ASP A 374 -26.03 24.25 -29.68
N LEU A 375 -25.65 23.14 -29.02
CA LEU A 375 -24.26 22.72 -28.86
C LEU A 375 -23.72 21.87 -30.02
N ASN A 376 -24.60 21.33 -30.86
CA ASN A 376 -24.20 20.48 -32.00
C ASN A 376 -24.15 21.24 -33.34
N GLN A 377 -24.36 22.56 -33.31
CA GLN A 377 -24.11 23.47 -34.43
C GLN A 377 -22.68 24.00 -34.36
#